data_AF-A0A2A4NB96-F1
#
_entry.id   AF-A0A2A4NB96-F1
#
_cell.length_a   1.000
_cell.length_b   1.000
_cell.length_c   1.000
_cell.angle_alpha   90.00
_cell.angle_beta   90.00
_cell.angle_gamma   90.00
#
_symmetry.space_group_name_H-M   'P 1'
#
loop_
_entity.id
_entity.type
_entity.pdbx_description
1 polymer ?
#
loop_
_entity_poly.entity_id
_entity_poly.type
_entity_poly.pdbx_seq_one_letter_code
_entity_poly.pdbx_strand_id
1 'polypeptide(L)'
;MYKYLILLIGLFLVACGSEEKKGFKIEGTITNADGQTLYFEKLTPTTGIILDSIKLTEGNSNFSFGGRASEKMFYRLKLTQTNFITLIVDSLEKVSLTADAVSLINTVQIVGSEDSKALLDVNRTIVSNKNKMDSLNRVFQQAYGADNFQEIKAMLEEQFLNVKNELDNKLVEFTKSHGGSLVALFAVNQIDRNVYADDYIRVGNDLLSTLPNSQYVEDYNKRLEPLRKSAHLAIGKVAPELTLANPEGEPLSLSSFRGKIVMIDFWASWCKPCRLENPNVVRLYKKYHDKGFEIFGVSLDKDKNSWLAAIKQDNITWPQVSDLGAWKSEAVRIYGISSIPYTILLDKDGKIINKGLRGRNLESRVEELLGQAS
;
A
#
# COMPACT_ATOMS: atom_id res chain seq x y z
N MET A 1 33.43 80.65 39.01
CA MET A 1 32.34 80.06 39.80
C MET A 1 31.29 79.54 38.82
N TYR A 2 31.16 78.21 38.83
CA TYR A 2 30.22 77.26 38.19
C TYR A 2 29.50 77.55 36.86
N LYS A 3 29.93 76.75 35.87
CA LYS A 3 29.24 76.36 34.64
C LYS A 3 28.12 75.36 34.96
N TYR A 4 26.97 75.48 34.31
CA TYR A 4 26.01 74.37 34.17
C TYR A 4 25.74 74.10 32.69
N LEU A 5 26.15 72.89 32.28
CA LEU A 5 26.01 72.26 30.99
C LEU A 5 24.65 71.53 30.99
N ILE A 6 23.69 71.99 30.18
CA ILE A 6 22.41 71.28 30.01
C ILE A 6 22.64 70.18 28.98
N LEU A 7 22.64 68.93 29.46
CA LEU A 7 22.78 67.73 28.64
C LEU A 7 21.39 67.34 28.10
N LEU A 8 21.17 67.50 26.80
CA LEU A 8 19.97 67.02 26.11
C LEU A 8 20.11 65.51 25.86
N ILE A 9 19.43 64.69 26.66
CA ILE A 9 19.38 63.23 26.47
C ILE A 9 18.34 62.95 25.39
N GLY A 10 18.81 62.69 24.17
CA GLY A 10 17.98 62.15 23.09
C GLY A 10 17.62 60.70 23.39
N LEU A 11 16.33 60.44 23.61
CA LEU A 11 15.77 59.10 23.75
C LEU A 11 15.79 58.41 22.37
N PHE A 12 16.84 57.66 22.06
CA PHE A 12 16.81 56.73 20.93
C PHE A 12 15.85 55.58 21.26
N LEU A 13 14.63 55.66 20.74
CA LEU A 13 13.74 54.50 20.62
C LEU A 13 14.38 53.53 19.64
N VAL A 14 15.15 52.56 20.16
CA VAL A 14 15.53 51.36 19.42
C VAL A 14 14.25 50.59 19.17
N ALA A 15 13.68 50.76 17.97
CA ALA A 15 12.70 49.84 17.44
C ALA A 15 13.41 48.48 17.29
N CYS A 16 13.25 47.61 18.29
CA CYS A 16 13.50 46.18 18.13
C CYS A 16 12.53 45.68 17.06
N GLY A 17 12.93 45.75 15.80
CA GLY A 17 12.43 44.86 14.78
C GLY A 17 12.83 43.45 15.21
N SER A 18 11.93 42.76 15.93
CA SER A 18 12.05 41.32 16.09
C SER A 18 11.98 40.75 14.67
N GLU A 19 13.09 40.22 14.16
CA GLU A 19 13.04 39.28 13.06
C GLU A 19 11.95 38.26 13.40
N GLU A 20 10.88 38.21 12.61
CA GLU A 20 9.88 37.15 12.71
C GLU A 20 10.64 35.83 12.68
N LYS A 21 10.67 35.14 13.82
CA LYS A 21 11.36 33.87 13.96
C LYS A 21 10.66 32.88 13.02
N LYS A 22 11.22 32.67 11.82
CA LYS A 22 10.72 31.69 10.84
C LYS A 22 10.50 30.34 11.54
N GLY A 23 9.26 29.88 11.49
CA GLY A 23 8.77 28.68 12.18
C GLY A 23 7.28 28.51 11.92
N PHE A 24 6.81 27.28 12.02
CA PHE A 24 5.40 26.95 11.83
C PHE A 24 4.66 27.04 13.17
N LYS A 25 3.35 27.21 13.10
CA LYS A 25 2.45 27.19 14.25
C LYS A 25 1.28 26.27 13.98
N ILE A 26 0.89 25.47 14.98
CA ILE A 26 -0.30 24.62 14.95
C ILE A 26 -1.10 24.95 16.20
N GLU A 27 -2.25 25.58 16.04
CA GLU A 27 -3.10 26.00 17.14
C GLU A 27 -4.54 25.57 16.92
N GLY A 28 -5.33 25.52 17.99
CA GLY A 28 -6.70 25.08 17.86
C GLY A 28 -7.40 24.78 19.16
N THR A 29 -8.58 24.19 19.01
CA THR A 29 -9.45 23.81 20.11
C THR A 29 -9.86 22.35 19.98
N ILE A 30 -9.78 21.59 21.06
CA ILE A 30 -10.29 20.22 21.14
C ILE A 30 -11.35 20.15 22.25
N THR A 31 -12.61 19.94 21.86
CA THR A 31 -13.74 19.78 22.80
C THR A 31 -13.82 18.36 23.34
N ASN A 32 -14.54 18.16 24.45
CA ASN A 32 -14.78 16.86 25.08
C ASN A 32 -13.51 16.10 25.50
N ALA A 33 -12.43 16.83 25.77
CA ALA A 33 -11.11 16.29 26.07
C ALA A 33 -10.72 16.41 27.55
N ASP A 34 -11.68 16.63 28.47
CA ASP A 34 -11.37 16.91 29.87
C ASP A 34 -10.51 15.80 30.50
N GLY A 35 -9.43 16.22 31.16
CA GLY A 35 -8.47 15.32 31.79
C GLY A 35 -7.51 14.62 30.83
N GLN A 36 -7.69 14.72 29.51
CA GLN A 36 -6.83 14.07 28.52
C GLN A 36 -5.57 14.91 28.23
N THR A 37 -4.48 14.24 27.87
CA THR A 37 -3.25 14.89 27.40
C THR A 37 -3.17 14.81 25.89
N LEU A 38 -3.06 15.96 25.23
CA LEU A 38 -2.75 16.05 23.82
C LEU A 38 -1.23 16.08 23.62
N TYR A 39 -0.72 15.08 22.92
CA TYR A 39 0.69 14.99 22.54
C TYR A 39 0.90 15.55 21.14
N PHE A 40 1.95 16.34 20.97
CA PHE A 40 2.43 16.81 19.69
C PHE A 40 3.70 16.05 19.29
N GLU A 41 3.64 15.35 18.17
CA GLU A 41 4.72 14.50 17.70
C GLU A 41 5.19 14.89 16.31
N LYS A 42 6.50 14.77 16.07
CA LYS A 42 7.09 14.73 14.73
C LYS A 42 7.23 13.28 14.31
N LEU A 43 6.73 12.92 13.13
CA LEU A 43 6.86 11.58 12.57
C LEU A 43 8.07 11.54 11.63
N THR A 44 9.11 10.79 11.96
CA THR A 44 10.18 10.45 11.00
C THR A 44 9.79 9.22 10.20
N PRO A 45 10.56 8.81 9.17
CA PRO A 45 10.28 7.57 8.45
C PRO A 45 10.30 6.28 9.30
N THR A 46 10.84 6.35 10.53
CA THR A 46 11.04 5.18 11.40
C THR A 46 10.37 5.30 12.77
N THR A 47 10.13 6.51 13.29
CA THR A 47 9.60 6.69 14.65
C THR A 47 8.82 7.99 14.82
N GLY A 48 7.94 8.03 15.82
CA GLY A 48 7.32 9.25 16.31
C GLY A 48 8.13 9.82 17.47
N ILE A 49 8.50 11.09 17.38
CA ILE A 49 9.21 11.82 18.43
C ILE A 49 8.23 12.79 19.06
N ILE A 50 7.94 12.62 20.36
CA ILE A 50 7.16 13.60 21.13
C ILE A 50 7.98 14.88 21.23
N LEU A 51 7.41 15.98 20.75
CA LEU A 51 8.01 17.30 20.81
C LEU A 51 7.48 18.09 22.01
N ASP A 52 6.19 17.96 22.29
CA ASP A 52 5.51 18.70 23.35
C ASP A 52 4.19 17.97 23.73
N SER A 53 3.56 18.43 24.80
CA SER A 53 2.23 17.99 25.19
C SER A 53 1.51 19.02 26.05
N ILE A 54 0.18 18.97 26.06
CA ILE A 54 -0.65 19.83 26.90
C ILE A 54 -1.79 19.01 27.52
N LYS A 55 -2.08 19.24 28.80
CA LYS A 55 -3.27 18.67 29.44
C LYS A 55 -4.47 19.56 29.12
N LEU A 56 -5.50 18.96 28.54
CA LEU A 56 -6.76 19.61 28.21
C LEU A 56 -7.73 19.48 29.38
N THR A 57 -8.47 20.55 29.67
CA THR A 57 -9.47 20.61 30.74
C THR A 57 -10.73 21.32 30.26
N GLU A 58 -11.84 21.19 30.99
CA GLU A 58 -13.08 21.95 30.68
C GLU A 58 -12.84 23.46 30.54
N GLY A 59 -11.93 24.04 31.33
CA GLY A 59 -11.56 25.46 31.25
C GLY A 59 -10.43 25.78 30.28
N ASN A 60 -9.78 24.78 29.68
CA ASN A 60 -8.67 24.95 28.75
C ASN A 60 -8.67 23.85 27.66
N SER A 61 -9.53 24.05 26.66
CA SER A 61 -9.63 23.20 25.46
C SER A 61 -8.72 23.68 24.32
N ASN A 62 -8.01 24.79 24.51
CA ASN A 62 -7.14 25.38 23.51
C ASN A 62 -5.72 24.84 23.60
N PHE A 63 -5.06 24.70 22.45
CA PHE A 63 -3.65 24.36 22.38
C PHE A 63 -2.94 25.24 21.35
N SER A 64 -1.62 25.39 21.52
CA SER A 64 -0.75 26.06 20.55
C SER A 64 0.62 25.41 20.63
N PHE A 65 0.97 24.68 19.58
CA PHE A 65 2.31 24.15 19.36
C PHE A 65 3.00 24.94 18.26
N GLY A 66 4.33 24.99 18.32
CA GLY A 66 5.14 25.62 17.31
C GLY A 66 6.47 24.92 17.18
N GLY A 67 7.15 25.15 16.07
CA GLY A 67 8.44 24.56 15.84
C GLY A 67 9.16 25.16 14.65
N ARG A 68 10.34 24.63 14.40
CA ARG A 68 11.11 24.93 13.20
C ARG A 68 11.23 23.65 12.39
N ALA A 69 10.96 23.79 11.11
CA ALA A 69 11.19 22.74 10.11
C ALA A 69 12.05 23.34 9.00
N SER A 70 12.96 22.55 8.45
CA SER A 70 13.75 22.93 7.27
C SER A 70 13.10 22.50 5.96
N GLU A 71 12.03 21.72 6.05
CA GLU A 71 11.27 21.14 4.94
C GLU A 71 9.85 20.80 5.42
N LYS A 72 8.96 20.40 4.49
CA LYS A 72 7.66 19.84 4.85
C LYS A 72 7.84 18.53 5.62
N MET A 73 7.17 18.41 6.77
CA MET A 73 7.28 17.22 7.62
C MET A 73 5.91 16.73 8.10
N PHE A 74 5.86 15.44 8.43
CA PHE A 74 4.69 14.84 9.06
C PHE A 74 4.70 15.12 10.57
N TYR A 75 3.56 15.59 11.06
CA TYR A 75 3.30 15.80 12.47
C TYR A 75 2.04 15.07 12.90
N ARG A 76 1.90 14.83 14.20
CA ARG A 76 0.72 14.17 14.76
C ARG A 76 0.27 14.85 16.05
N LEU A 77 -1.03 15.12 16.13
CA LEU A 77 -1.73 15.48 17.35
C LEU A 77 -2.45 14.24 17.87
N LYS A 78 -2.06 13.75 19.04
CA LYS A 78 -2.46 12.43 19.55
C LYS A 78 -3.06 12.54 20.95
N LEU A 79 -4.30 12.09 21.12
CA LEU A 79 -4.90 11.84 22.44
C LEU A 79 -4.63 10.40 22.88
N THR A 80 -4.82 9.44 21.97
CA THR A 80 -4.54 8.02 22.20
C THR A 80 -3.91 7.40 20.96
N GLN A 81 -3.45 6.14 21.05
CA GLN A 81 -2.87 5.44 19.89
C GLN A 81 -3.83 5.28 18.72
N THR A 82 -5.15 5.31 18.97
CA THR A 82 -6.19 5.15 17.94
C THR A 82 -6.95 6.44 17.64
N ASN A 83 -6.72 7.50 18.42
CA ASN A 83 -7.39 8.79 18.27
C ASN A 83 -6.36 9.90 18.10
N PHE A 84 -6.06 10.20 16.84
CA PHE A 84 -5.05 11.18 16.45
C PHE A 84 -5.36 11.81 15.09
N ILE A 85 -4.72 12.95 14.82
CA ILE A 85 -4.73 13.66 13.54
C ILE A 85 -3.29 13.68 13.03
N THR A 86 -3.08 13.26 11.78
CA THR A 86 -1.79 13.45 11.10
C THR A 86 -1.87 14.72 10.27
N LEU A 87 -0.80 15.51 10.27
CA LEU A 87 -0.67 16.77 9.56
C LEU A 87 0.60 16.74 8.72
N ILE A 88 0.61 17.44 7.59
CA ILE A 88 1.81 17.76 6.83
C ILE A 88 1.96 19.26 6.89
N VAL A 89 3.07 19.73 7.48
CA VAL A 89 3.25 21.16 7.78
C VAL A 89 4.58 21.65 7.22
N ASP A 90 4.52 22.77 6.51
CA ASP A 90 5.71 23.50 6.04
C ASP A 90 6.24 24.45 7.14
N SER A 91 7.53 24.76 7.07
CA SER A 91 8.30 25.67 7.93
C SER A 91 7.71 27.05 8.20
N LEU A 92 6.76 27.52 7.36
CA LEU A 92 6.13 28.84 7.46
C LEU A 92 4.61 28.78 7.66
N GLU A 93 4.02 27.58 7.73
CA GLU A 93 2.57 27.45 7.83
C GLU A 93 2.05 27.83 9.23
N LYS A 94 0.87 28.46 9.24
CA LYS A 94 0.06 28.67 10.44
C LYS A 94 -1.20 27.84 10.28
N VAL A 95 -1.23 26.70 10.95
CA VAL A 95 -2.33 25.75 10.92
C VAL A 95 -3.25 26.02 12.10
N SER A 96 -4.54 26.24 11.81
CA SER A 96 -5.58 26.34 12.81
C SER A 96 -6.55 25.18 12.67
N LEU A 97 -6.97 24.57 13.78
CA LEU A 97 -7.94 23.48 13.73
C LEU A 97 -8.92 23.46 14.91
N THR A 98 -10.07 22.85 14.66
CA THR A 98 -11.05 22.50 15.68
C THR A 98 -11.38 21.02 15.57
N ALA A 99 -11.50 20.30 16.68
CA ALA A 99 -11.90 18.90 16.69
C ALA A 99 -12.65 18.53 17.97
N ASP A 100 -13.34 17.41 17.94
CA ASP A 100 -13.97 16.77 19.09
C ASP A 100 -13.19 15.51 19.48
N ALA A 101 -12.82 15.40 20.75
CA ALA A 101 -12.07 14.27 21.27
C ALA A 101 -12.81 12.92 21.17
N VAL A 102 -14.14 12.89 20.97
CA VAL A 102 -14.87 11.65 20.68
C VAL A 102 -14.30 10.97 19.44
N SER A 103 -13.97 11.73 18.40
CA SER A 103 -13.30 11.22 17.21
C SER A 103 -12.62 12.34 16.45
N LEU A 104 -11.32 12.51 16.72
CA LEU A 104 -10.58 13.63 16.12
C LEU A 104 -10.61 13.58 14.59
N ILE A 105 -10.35 12.40 14.00
CA ILE A 105 -10.28 12.27 12.55
C ILE A 105 -11.60 12.57 11.81
N ASN A 106 -12.73 12.29 12.46
CA ASN A 106 -14.05 12.53 11.86
C ASN A 106 -14.50 13.97 12.03
N THR A 107 -14.16 14.60 13.16
CA THR A 107 -14.66 15.93 13.53
C THR A 107 -13.72 17.07 13.17
N VAL A 108 -12.44 16.79 12.91
CA VAL A 108 -11.45 17.84 12.67
C VAL A 108 -11.80 18.70 11.45
N GLN A 109 -11.62 20.01 11.62
CA GLN A 109 -11.64 21.01 10.56
C GLN A 109 -10.29 21.72 10.58
N ILE A 110 -9.64 21.82 9.42
CA ILE A 110 -8.27 22.33 9.28
C ILE A 110 -8.28 23.56 8.37
N VAL A 111 -7.58 24.62 8.79
CA VAL A 111 -7.35 25.84 8.02
C VAL A 111 -5.84 26.13 7.99
N GLY A 112 -5.34 26.66 6.88
CA GLY A 112 -3.95 27.12 6.77
C GLY A 112 -2.91 26.07 6.35
N SER A 113 -3.33 24.85 6.00
CA SER A 113 -2.45 23.84 5.39
C SER A 113 -3.23 22.97 4.40
N GLU A 114 -2.94 23.13 3.11
CA GLU A 114 -3.61 22.38 2.04
C GLU A 114 -3.20 20.91 2.02
N ASP A 115 -1.94 20.59 2.30
CA ASP A 115 -1.50 19.19 2.40
C ASP A 115 -2.16 18.49 3.59
N SER A 116 -2.35 19.17 4.72
CA SER A 116 -3.06 18.60 5.86
C SER A 116 -4.55 18.37 5.57
N LYS A 117 -5.20 19.24 4.80
CA LYS A 117 -6.60 19.03 4.35
C LYS A 117 -6.68 17.85 3.38
N ALA A 118 -5.82 17.81 2.37
CA ALA A 118 -5.78 16.71 1.41
C ALA A 118 -5.50 15.36 2.09
N LEU A 119 -4.61 15.34 3.08
CA LEU A 119 -4.35 14.17 3.92
C LEU A 119 -5.57 13.74 4.74
N LEU A 120 -6.34 14.70 5.27
CA LEU A 120 -7.59 14.42 5.97
C LEU A 120 -8.63 13.78 5.05
N ASP A 121 -8.76 14.25 3.81
CA ASP A 121 -9.69 13.68 2.83
C ASP A 121 -9.34 12.24 2.45
N VAL A 122 -8.04 11.94 2.30
CA VAL A 122 -7.57 10.56 2.12
C VAL A 122 -7.92 9.70 3.33
N ASN A 123 -7.66 10.18 4.55
CA ASN A 123 -7.99 9.44 5.78
C ASN A 123 -9.50 9.17 5.90
N ARG A 124 -10.36 10.15 5.62
CA ARG A 124 -11.82 9.98 5.63
C ARG A 124 -12.28 8.96 4.60
N THR A 125 -11.67 8.95 3.41
CA THR A 125 -11.92 7.95 2.37
C THR A 125 -11.58 6.54 2.87
N ILE A 126 -10.43 6.38 3.53
CA ILE A 126 -10.00 5.09 4.10
C ILE A 126 -10.93 4.64 5.24
N VAL A 127 -11.31 5.55 6.16
CA VAL A 127 -12.23 5.25 7.27
C VAL A 127 -13.61 4.83 6.74
N SER A 128 -14.14 5.55 5.75
CA SER A 128 -15.40 5.18 5.10
C SER A 128 -15.33 3.79 4.49
N ASN A 129 -14.24 3.48 3.78
CA ASN A 129 -14.01 2.16 3.20
C ASN A 129 -13.90 1.07 4.25
N LYS A 130 -13.21 1.34 5.36
CA LYS A 130 -13.11 0.41 6.50
C LYS A 130 -14.49 0.12 7.10
N ASN A 131 -15.36 1.11 7.24
CA ASN A 131 -16.72 0.88 7.74
C ASN A 131 -17.55 -0.03 6.82
N LYS A 132 -17.38 0.08 5.48
CA LYS A 132 -17.97 -0.86 4.52
C LYS A 132 -17.42 -2.29 4.74
N MET A 133 -16.09 -2.41 4.86
CA MET A 133 -15.39 -3.67 5.13
C MET A 133 -15.85 -4.35 6.44
N ASP A 134 -15.98 -3.57 7.52
CA ASP A 134 -16.46 -4.06 8.82
C ASP A 134 -17.91 -4.53 8.75
N SER A 135 -18.74 -3.88 7.93
CA SER A 135 -20.13 -4.29 7.70
C SER A 135 -20.20 -5.63 6.96
N LEU A 136 -19.39 -5.81 5.92
CA LEU A 136 -19.28 -7.09 5.21
C LEU A 136 -18.75 -8.20 6.12
N ASN A 137 -17.76 -7.91 6.96
CA ASN A 137 -17.24 -8.84 7.95
C ASN A 137 -18.32 -9.27 8.95
N ARG A 138 -19.18 -8.37 9.43
CA ARG A 138 -20.30 -8.74 10.32
C ARG A 138 -21.28 -9.71 9.64
N VAL A 139 -21.62 -9.47 8.37
CA VAL A 139 -22.49 -10.38 7.61
C VAL A 139 -21.83 -11.74 7.43
N PHE A 140 -20.52 -11.78 7.12
CA PHE A 140 -19.77 -13.03 7.04
C PHE A 140 -19.83 -13.85 8.32
N GLN A 141 -19.59 -13.20 9.47
CA GLN A 141 -19.63 -13.88 10.78
C GLN A 141 -21.04 -14.40 11.12
N GLN A 142 -22.08 -13.66 10.77
CA GLN A 142 -23.47 -14.07 11.00
C GLN A 142 -23.91 -15.24 10.11
N ALA A 143 -23.37 -15.32 8.89
CA ALA A 143 -23.69 -16.41 7.96
C ALA A 143 -22.95 -17.72 8.28
N TYR A 144 -21.94 -17.68 9.15
CA TYR A 144 -21.11 -18.84 9.46
C TYR A 144 -21.95 -19.98 10.05
N GLY A 145 -21.96 -21.13 9.38
CA GLY A 145 -22.74 -22.31 9.79
C GLY A 145 -24.16 -22.38 9.23
N ALA A 146 -24.60 -21.42 8.42
CA ALA A 146 -25.85 -21.51 7.69
C ALA A 146 -25.78 -22.55 6.56
N ASP A 147 -26.92 -23.18 6.21
CA ASP A 147 -27.00 -24.18 5.13
C ASP A 147 -26.53 -23.62 3.78
N ASN A 148 -26.78 -22.33 3.52
CA ASN A 148 -26.36 -21.60 2.32
C ASN A 148 -25.06 -20.81 2.50
N PHE A 149 -24.23 -21.13 3.50
CA PHE A 149 -23.01 -20.39 3.80
C PHE A 149 -22.07 -20.26 2.59
N GLN A 150 -21.98 -21.27 1.73
CA GLN A 150 -21.10 -21.22 0.55
C GLN A 150 -21.54 -20.18 -0.49
N GLU A 151 -22.85 -20.02 -0.70
CA GLU A 151 -23.40 -19.01 -1.61
C GLU A 151 -23.18 -17.61 -1.03
N ILE A 152 -23.48 -17.42 0.26
CA ILE A 152 -23.26 -16.15 0.97
C ILE A 152 -21.78 -15.79 0.96
N LYS A 153 -20.89 -16.76 1.22
CA LYS A 153 -19.44 -16.57 1.18
C LYS A 153 -18.98 -16.08 -0.19
N ALA A 154 -19.44 -16.71 -1.28
CA ALA A 154 -19.07 -16.31 -2.63
C ALA A 154 -19.51 -14.88 -2.96
N MET A 155 -20.73 -14.50 -2.57
CA MET A 155 -21.23 -13.13 -2.74
C MET A 155 -20.42 -12.12 -1.91
N LEU A 156 -20.08 -12.46 -0.66
CA LEU A 156 -19.30 -11.58 0.20
C LEU A 156 -17.87 -11.40 -0.31
N GLU A 157 -17.23 -12.47 -0.81
CA GLU A 157 -15.90 -12.39 -1.45
C GLU A 157 -15.91 -11.38 -2.61
N GLU A 158 -16.94 -11.39 -3.46
CA GLU A 158 -17.10 -10.41 -4.54
C GLU A 158 -17.26 -8.97 -3.99
N GLN A 159 -18.12 -8.78 -2.99
CA GLN A 159 -18.32 -7.45 -2.40
C GLN A 159 -17.07 -6.91 -1.71
N PHE A 160 -16.29 -7.77 -1.05
CA PHE A 160 -15.01 -7.39 -0.46
C PHE A 160 -14.03 -6.88 -1.51
N LEU A 161 -13.95 -7.55 -2.66
CA LEU A 161 -13.11 -7.12 -3.78
C LEU A 161 -13.57 -5.79 -4.36
N ASN A 162 -14.87 -5.62 -4.58
CA ASN A 162 -15.41 -4.37 -5.13
C ASN A 162 -15.10 -3.18 -4.22
N VAL A 163 -15.32 -3.32 -2.91
CA VAL A 163 -14.99 -2.28 -1.92
C VAL A 163 -13.48 -1.99 -1.91
N LYS A 164 -12.63 -3.03 -1.95
CA LYS A 164 -11.18 -2.86 -2.02
C LYS A 164 -10.74 -2.13 -3.29
N ASN A 165 -11.19 -2.59 -4.45
CA ASN A 165 -10.82 -2.03 -5.76
C ASN A 165 -11.30 -0.58 -5.90
N GLU A 166 -12.49 -0.26 -5.38
CA GLU A 166 -13.00 1.12 -5.35
C GLU A 166 -12.05 2.05 -4.57
N LEU A 167 -11.60 1.62 -3.38
CA LEU A 167 -10.63 2.39 -2.60
C LEU A 167 -9.30 2.53 -3.34
N ASP A 168 -8.73 1.41 -3.80
CA ASP A 168 -7.42 1.40 -4.44
C ASP A 168 -7.41 2.33 -5.67
N ASN A 169 -8.45 2.28 -6.52
CA ASN A 169 -8.59 3.15 -7.69
C ASN A 169 -8.68 4.64 -7.32
N LYS A 170 -9.45 4.97 -6.27
CA LYS A 170 -9.54 6.36 -5.78
C LYS A 170 -8.19 6.87 -5.29
N LEU A 171 -7.44 6.04 -4.55
CA LEU A 171 -6.13 6.40 -4.04
C LEU A 171 -5.09 6.52 -5.16
N VAL A 172 -5.12 5.63 -6.15
CA VAL A 172 -4.28 5.74 -7.35
C VAL A 172 -4.55 7.08 -8.07
N GLU A 173 -5.80 7.42 -8.32
CA GLU A 173 -6.15 8.68 -8.99
C GLU A 173 -5.76 9.91 -8.15
N PHE A 174 -5.95 9.82 -6.83
CA PHE A 174 -5.50 10.84 -5.90
C PHE A 174 -3.98 11.07 -6.00
N THR A 175 -3.18 10.00 -6.07
CA THR A 175 -1.72 10.13 -6.18
C THR A 175 -1.28 10.82 -7.48
N LYS A 176 -2.03 10.66 -8.59
CA LYS A 176 -1.71 11.34 -9.86
C LYS A 176 -1.91 12.84 -9.78
N SER A 177 -2.98 13.28 -9.09
CA SER A 177 -3.27 14.71 -8.91
C SER A 177 -2.39 15.39 -7.86
N HIS A 178 -1.70 14.62 -7.00
CA HIS A 178 -0.89 15.12 -5.89
C HIS A 178 0.56 14.61 -5.90
N GLY A 179 1.09 14.14 -7.04
CA GLY A 179 2.36 13.41 -7.11
C GLY A 179 3.57 14.16 -6.54
N GLY A 180 3.55 15.49 -6.53
CA GLY A 180 4.59 16.34 -5.96
C GLY A 180 4.48 16.63 -4.45
N SER A 181 3.49 16.04 -3.76
CA SER A 181 3.22 16.29 -2.35
C SER A 181 3.42 15.03 -1.51
N LEU A 182 3.87 15.19 -0.26
CA LEU A 182 3.95 14.11 0.72
C LEU A 182 2.58 13.44 0.98
N VAL A 183 1.47 14.07 0.59
CA VAL A 183 0.15 13.43 0.65
C VAL A 183 0.07 12.23 -0.31
N ALA A 184 0.69 12.29 -1.49
CA ALA A 184 0.77 11.13 -2.40
C ALA A 184 1.59 9.99 -1.79
N LEU A 185 2.67 10.31 -1.06
CA LEU A 185 3.42 9.32 -0.30
C LEU A 185 2.53 8.63 0.75
N PHE A 186 1.70 9.38 1.47
CA PHE A 186 0.76 8.79 2.41
C PHE A 186 -0.26 7.89 1.72
N ALA A 187 -0.88 8.38 0.65
CA ALA A 187 -1.95 7.67 -0.07
C ALA A 187 -1.46 6.37 -0.73
N VAL A 188 -0.30 6.39 -1.40
CA VAL A 188 0.23 5.21 -2.08
C VAL A 188 0.62 4.10 -1.09
N ASN A 189 0.97 4.43 0.16
CA ASN A 189 1.28 3.41 1.18
C ASN A 189 0.03 2.70 1.74
N GLN A 190 -1.18 3.04 1.27
CA GLN A 190 -2.43 2.42 1.69
C GLN A 190 -2.93 1.33 0.72
N ILE A 191 -2.29 1.19 -0.45
CA ILE A 191 -2.65 0.21 -1.48
C ILE A 191 -1.59 -0.91 -1.56
N ASP A 192 -1.91 -2.02 -2.22
CA ASP A 192 -0.99 -3.15 -2.32
C ASP A 192 0.18 -2.85 -3.27
N ARG A 193 1.40 -2.75 -2.72
CA ARG A 193 2.63 -2.45 -3.49
C ARG A 193 2.89 -3.42 -4.65
N ASN A 194 2.55 -4.69 -4.51
CA ASN A 194 2.85 -5.69 -5.54
C ASN A 194 1.85 -5.58 -6.71
N VAL A 195 0.62 -5.16 -6.42
CA VAL A 195 -0.41 -4.90 -7.43
C VAL A 195 -0.14 -3.57 -8.14
N TYR A 196 0.17 -2.51 -7.40
CA TYR A 196 0.31 -1.14 -7.90
C TYR A 196 1.77 -0.68 -8.02
N ALA A 197 2.65 -1.58 -8.48
CA ALA A 197 4.09 -1.34 -8.50
C ALA A 197 4.49 -0.08 -9.30
N ASP A 198 3.85 0.14 -10.44
CA ASP A 198 4.12 1.29 -11.30
C ASP A 198 3.68 2.61 -10.65
N ASP A 199 2.58 2.60 -9.89
CA ASP A 199 2.12 3.76 -9.12
C ASP A 199 3.11 4.13 -8.00
N TYR A 200 3.64 3.12 -7.29
CA TYR A 200 4.70 3.35 -6.30
C TYR A 200 5.95 3.97 -6.94
N ILE A 201 6.41 3.44 -8.08
CA ILE A 201 7.58 3.99 -8.80
C ILE A 201 7.30 5.41 -9.29
N ARG A 202 6.12 5.67 -9.87
CA ARG A 202 5.70 7.01 -10.33
C ARG A 202 5.76 8.01 -9.17
N VAL A 203 5.08 7.71 -8.05
CA VAL A 203 5.07 8.58 -6.87
C VAL A 203 6.49 8.84 -6.38
N GLY A 204 7.36 7.83 -6.37
CA GLY A 204 8.76 8.00 -5.97
C GLY A 204 9.53 8.98 -6.86
N ASN A 205 9.31 8.92 -8.17
CA ASN A 205 9.94 9.81 -9.15
C ASN A 205 9.36 11.24 -9.08
N ASP A 206 8.04 11.38 -8.98
CA ASP A 206 7.37 12.68 -8.86
C ASP A 206 7.83 13.41 -7.59
N LEU A 207 7.96 12.68 -6.47
CA LEU A 207 8.47 13.21 -5.22
C LEU A 207 9.96 13.58 -5.29
N LEU A 208 10.80 12.80 -5.99
CA LEU A 208 12.20 13.18 -6.20
C LEU A 208 12.33 14.50 -6.98
N SER A 209 11.42 14.74 -7.94
CA SER A 209 11.45 15.96 -8.74
C SER A 209 11.06 17.22 -7.97
N THR A 210 10.21 17.08 -6.94
CA THR A 210 9.61 18.19 -6.20
C THR A 210 10.22 18.39 -4.81
N LEU A 211 10.62 17.31 -4.15
CA LEU A 211 11.15 17.27 -2.80
C LEU A 211 12.46 16.44 -2.73
N PRO A 212 13.49 16.77 -3.53
CA PRO A 212 14.70 15.95 -3.69
C PRO A 212 15.52 15.77 -2.41
N ASN A 213 15.42 16.72 -1.48
CA ASN A 213 16.19 16.70 -0.22
C ASN A 213 15.37 16.17 0.95
N SER A 214 14.18 15.62 0.70
CA SER A 214 13.30 15.19 1.78
C SER A 214 13.66 13.82 2.31
N GLN A 215 13.80 13.71 3.64
CA GLN A 215 14.13 12.44 4.29
C GLN A 215 13.09 11.35 4.02
N TYR A 216 11.81 11.72 3.87
CA TYR A 216 10.74 10.78 3.55
C TYR A 216 10.86 10.26 2.12
N VAL A 217 11.26 11.14 1.20
CA VAL A 217 11.43 10.82 -0.22
C VAL A 217 12.66 9.97 -0.43
N GLU A 218 13.78 10.28 0.22
CA GLU A 218 15.00 9.47 0.19
C GLU A 218 14.73 8.05 0.70
N ASP A 219 14.15 7.93 1.90
CA ASP A 219 13.84 6.64 2.50
C ASP A 219 12.82 5.84 1.68
N TYR A 220 11.76 6.49 1.18
CA TYR A 220 10.79 5.86 0.30
C TYR A 220 11.44 5.30 -0.96
N ASN A 221 12.25 6.12 -1.65
CA ASN A 221 12.94 5.71 -2.88
C ASN A 221 13.92 4.56 -2.64
N LYS A 222 14.64 4.59 -1.52
CA LYS A 222 15.51 3.47 -1.11
C LYS A 222 14.72 2.16 -0.95
N ARG A 223 13.51 2.22 -0.39
CA ARG A 223 12.61 1.05 -0.26
C ARG A 223 12.04 0.59 -1.60
N LEU A 224 12.01 1.45 -2.63
CA LEU A 224 11.57 1.11 -3.98
C LEU A 224 12.65 0.42 -4.83
N GLU A 225 13.93 0.45 -4.45
CA GLU A 225 15.00 -0.14 -5.25
C GLU A 225 14.77 -1.61 -5.65
N PRO A 226 14.30 -2.50 -4.74
CA PRO A 226 13.94 -3.87 -5.13
C PRO A 226 12.80 -3.91 -6.17
N LEU A 227 11.82 -3.01 -6.03
CA LEU A 227 10.67 -2.91 -6.93
C LEU A 227 11.09 -2.39 -8.32
N ARG A 228 12.00 -1.42 -8.38
CA ARG A 228 12.59 -0.92 -9.64
C ARG A 228 13.36 -2.01 -10.35
N LYS A 229 14.14 -2.81 -9.61
CA LYS A 229 14.86 -3.97 -10.17
C LYS A 229 13.90 -5.01 -10.75
N SER A 230 12.71 -5.17 -10.18
CA SER A 230 11.66 -6.06 -10.66
C SER A 230 10.63 -5.38 -11.58
N ALA A 231 10.84 -4.13 -12.02
CA ALA A 231 9.89 -3.41 -12.88
C ALA A 231 9.65 -4.10 -14.23
N HIS A 232 10.62 -4.88 -14.71
CA HIS A 232 10.48 -5.74 -15.89
C HIS A 232 9.41 -6.84 -15.72
N LEU A 233 8.99 -7.13 -14.48
CA LEU A 233 7.91 -8.04 -14.14
C LEU A 233 6.57 -7.32 -13.92
N ALA A 234 6.47 -6.00 -14.08
CA ALA A 234 5.21 -5.27 -13.83
C ALA A 234 4.06 -5.75 -14.74
N ILE A 235 2.82 -5.47 -14.35
CA ILE A 235 1.64 -5.73 -15.19
C ILE A 235 1.80 -4.96 -16.51
N GLY A 236 1.45 -5.59 -17.62
CA GLY A 236 1.64 -5.10 -19.00
C GLY A 236 3.02 -5.39 -19.59
N LYS A 237 4.01 -5.84 -18.81
CA LYS A 237 5.33 -6.23 -19.33
C LYS A 237 5.32 -7.67 -19.81
N VAL A 238 6.14 -7.96 -20.83
CA VAL A 238 6.35 -9.33 -21.32
C VAL A 238 7.04 -10.13 -20.23
N ALA A 239 6.48 -11.29 -19.89
CA ALA A 239 7.06 -12.18 -18.89
C ALA A 239 8.42 -12.70 -19.37
N PRO A 240 9.48 -12.67 -18.54
CA PRO A 240 10.77 -13.21 -18.90
C PRO A 240 10.69 -14.68 -19.34
N GLU A 241 11.51 -15.07 -20.30
CA GLU A 241 11.54 -16.46 -20.74
C GLU A 241 11.95 -17.41 -19.59
N LEU A 242 11.34 -18.60 -19.56
CA LEU A 242 11.78 -19.70 -18.72
C LEU A 242 11.84 -20.95 -19.58
N THR A 243 13.01 -21.57 -19.62
CA THR A 243 13.19 -22.88 -20.22
C THR A 243 13.78 -23.80 -19.16
N LEU A 244 12.97 -24.74 -18.69
CA LEU A 244 13.32 -25.67 -17.62
C LEU A 244 12.98 -27.11 -18.03
N ALA A 245 13.58 -28.09 -17.36
CA ALA A 245 13.34 -29.50 -17.66
C ALA A 245 11.95 -29.94 -17.17
N ASN A 246 11.23 -30.68 -18.01
CA ASN A 246 9.99 -31.36 -17.67
C ASN A 246 10.26 -32.66 -16.87
N PRO A 247 9.23 -33.43 -16.43
CA PRO A 247 9.40 -34.73 -15.78
C PRO A 247 10.30 -35.72 -16.53
N GLU A 248 10.27 -35.70 -17.86
CA GLU A 248 11.07 -36.55 -18.75
C GLU A 248 12.53 -36.07 -18.88
N GLY A 249 12.83 -34.85 -18.44
CA GLY A 249 14.15 -34.22 -18.56
C GLY A 249 14.33 -33.37 -19.81
N GLU A 250 13.29 -33.20 -20.61
CA GLU A 250 13.30 -32.41 -21.84
C GLU A 250 13.05 -30.92 -21.53
N PRO A 251 13.72 -29.99 -22.23
CA PRO A 251 13.50 -28.57 -22.02
C PRO A 251 12.12 -28.14 -22.54
N LEU A 252 11.34 -27.49 -21.68
CA LEU A 252 10.08 -26.87 -22.04
C LEU A 252 10.15 -25.37 -21.78
N SER A 253 9.83 -24.57 -22.81
CA SER A 253 9.92 -23.11 -22.77
C SER A 253 8.54 -22.48 -22.56
N LEU A 254 8.47 -21.42 -21.75
CA LEU A 254 7.23 -20.67 -21.49
C LEU A 254 6.65 -20.06 -22.78
N SER A 255 7.50 -19.61 -23.71
CA SER A 255 7.05 -19.10 -25.01
C SER A 255 6.36 -20.14 -25.90
N SER A 256 6.50 -21.45 -25.65
CA SER A 256 5.78 -22.48 -26.41
C SER A 256 4.25 -22.40 -26.26
N PHE A 257 3.76 -21.66 -25.26
CA PHE A 257 2.34 -21.48 -24.97
C PHE A 257 1.76 -20.14 -25.46
N ARG A 258 2.50 -19.36 -26.26
CA ARG A 258 1.97 -18.13 -26.86
C ARG A 258 0.70 -18.41 -27.68
N GLY A 259 -0.20 -17.42 -27.73
CA GLY A 259 -1.54 -17.57 -28.32
C GLY A 259 -2.61 -18.04 -27.34
N LYS A 260 -2.24 -18.54 -26.15
CA LYS A 260 -3.14 -18.92 -25.06
C LYS A 260 -3.08 -17.91 -23.91
N ILE A 261 -4.10 -17.89 -23.05
CA ILE A 261 -3.98 -17.31 -21.71
C ILE A 261 -3.19 -18.31 -20.87
N VAL A 262 -2.05 -17.89 -20.32
CA VAL A 262 -1.13 -18.80 -19.62
C VAL A 262 -1.01 -18.40 -18.16
N MET A 263 -1.18 -19.35 -17.25
CA MET A 263 -0.85 -19.17 -15.83
C MET A 263 0.48 -19.83 -15.51
N ILE A 264 1.47 -19.06 -15.06
CA ILE A 264 2.66 -19.61 -14.40
C ILE A 264 2.27 -19.92 -12.96
N ASP A 265 2.44 -21.17 -12.51
CA ASP A 265 2.15 -21.57 -11.12
C ASP A 265 3.41 -22.04 -10.41
N PHE A 266 3.90 -21.24 -9.46
CA PHE A 266 5.03 -21.57 -8.61
C PHE A 266 4.54 -22.35 -7.39
N TRP A 267 4.97 -23.61 -7.28
CA TRP A 267 4.53 -24.54 -6.25
C TRP A 267 5.67 -25.50 -5.84
N ALA A 268 5.40 -26.40 -4.91
CA ALA A 268 6.30 -27.51 -4.57
C ALA A 268 5.53 -28.63 -3.86
N SER A 269 6.05 -29.87 -3.89
CA SER A 269 5.45 -31.03 -3.22
C SER A 269 5.24 -30.82 -1.72
N TRP A 270 6.16 -30.09 -1.08
CA TRP A 270 6.18 -29.76 0.35
C TRP A 270 5.35 -28.52 0.72
N CYS A 271 4.82 -27.77 -0.26
CA CYS A 271 4.02 -26.58 -0.03
C CYS A 271 2.56 -26.95 0.29
N LYS A 272 2.22 -27.16 1.56
CA LYS A 272 0.86 -27.53 1.97
C LYS A 272 -0.24 -26.60 1.41
N PRO A 273 -0.13 -25.25 1.44
CA PRO A 273 -1.15 -24.39 0.85
C PRO A 273 -1.27 -24.53 -0.68
N CYS A 274 -0.18 -24.85 -1.39
CA CYS A 274 -0.24 -25.16 -2.83
C CYS A 274 -1.06 -26.44 -3.06
N ARG A 275 -0.74 -27.52 -2.32
CA ARG A 275 -1.42 -28.81 -2.41
C ARG A 275 -2.92 -28.72 -2.12
N LEU A 276 -3.31 -27.87 -1.17
CA LEU A 276 -4.73 -27.59 -0.85
C LEU A 276 -5.46 -26.85 -1.96
N GLU A 277 -4.76 -26.06 -2.78
CA GLU A 277 -5.33 -25.29 -3.88
C GLU A 277 -5.37 -26.08 -5.20
N ASN A 278 -4.49 -27.07 -5.37
CA ASN A 278 -4.42 -27.88 -6.59
C ASN A 278 -5.77 -28.47 -7.05
N PRO A 279 -6.68 -28.97 -6.19
CA PRO A 279 -8.01 -29.40 -6.62
C PRO A 279 -8.82 -28.30 -7.32
N ASN A 280 -8.70 -27.05 -6.88
CA ASN A 280 -9.35 -25.91 -7.54
C ASN A 280 -8.72 -25.62 -8.91
N VAL A 281 -7.39 -25.67 -8.99
CA VAL A 281 -6.64 -25.45 -10.24
C VAL A 281 -6.91 -26.57 -11.26
N VAL A 282 -7.01 -27.83 -10.81
CA VAL A 282 -7.41 -28.97 -11.65
C VAL A 282 -8.81 -28.76 -12.23
N ARG A 283 -9.78 -28.36 -11.41
CA ARG A 283 -11.14 -28.04 -11.87
C ARG A 283 -11.11 -26.91 -12.91
N LEU A 284 -10.35 -25.85 -12.64
CA LEU A 284 -10.22 -24.70 -13.52
C LEU A 284 -9.60 -25.09 -14.88
N TYR A 285 -8.48 -25.81 -14.85
CA TYR A 285 -7.79 -26.27 -16.04
C TYR A 285 -8.70 -27.15 -16.89
N LYS A 286 -9.40 -28.11 -16.28
CA LYS A 286 -10.35 -29.00 -16.99
C LYS A 286 -11.51 -28.23 -17.63
N LYS A 287 -11.94 -27.10 -17.06
CA LYS A 287 -13.03 -26.26 -17.57
C LYS A 287 -12.59 -25.35 -18.74
N TYR A 288 -11.34 -24.89 -18.74
CA TYR A 288 -10.88 -23.83 -19.65
C TYR A 288 -9.73 -24.20 -20.59
N HIS A 289 -9.07 -25.35 -20.41
CA HIS A 289 -7.93 -25.76 -21.24
C HIS A 289 -8.26 -25.73 -22.73
N ASP A 290 -9.35 -26.41 -23.12
CA ASP A 290 -9.83 -26.50 -24.50
C ASP A 290 -10.35 -25.14 -25.04
N LYS A 291 -10.50 -24.15 -24.15
CA LYS A 291 -10.92 -22.78 -24.49
C LYS A 291 -9.75 -21.81 -24.64
N GLY A 292 -8.51 -22.30 -24.66
CA GLY A 292 -7.31 -21.49 -24.82
C GLY A 292 -6.67 -21.05 -23.51
N PHE A 293 -6.92 -21.78 -22.41
CA PHE A 293 -6.17 -21.64 -21.15
C PHE A 293 -5.05 -22.67 -21.05
N GLU A 294 -3.93 -22.28 -20.45
CA GLU A 294 -2.80 -23.16 -20.21
C GLU A 294 -2.14 -22.86 -18.87
N ILE A 295 -1.47 -23.86 -18.30
CA ILE A 295 -0.73 -23.68 -17.05
C ILE A 295 0.71 -24.17 -17.23
N PHE A 296 1.66 -23.28 -16.94
CA PHE A 296 3.08 -23.61 -16.85
C PHE A 296 3.46 -23.80 -15.38
N GLY A 297 3.43 -25.05 -14.92
CA GLY A 297 3.73 -25.37 -13.52
C GLY A 297 5.24 -25.38 -13.26
N VAL A 298 5.71 -24.51 -12.38
CA VAL A 298 7.12 -24.41 -11.99
C VAL A 298 7.29 -24.94 -10.57
N SER A 299 7.92 -26.11 -10.44
CA SER A 299 8.17 -26.71 -9.13
C SER A 299 9.49 -26.23 -8.52
N LEU A 300 9.42 -25.86 -7.23
CA LEU A 300 10.54 -25.54 -6.36
C LEU A 300 10.93 -26.74 -5.45
N ASP A 301 10.74 -27.96 -5.93
CA ASP A 301 11.26 -29.15 -5.27
C ASP A 301 12.79 -29.26 -5.40
N LYS A 302 13.42 -30.09 -4.55
CA LYS A 302 14.82 -30.52 -4.71
C LYS A 302 14.97 -31.98 -5.09
N ASP A 303 13.93 -32.76 -4.84
CA ASP A 303 13.88 -34.19 -5.07
C ASP A 303 12.86 -34.49 -6.17
N LYS A 304 13.33 -35.07 -7.27
CA LYS A 304 12.49 -35.40 -8.43
C LYS A 304 11.37 -36.36 -8.04
N ASN A 305 11.64 -37.34 -7.19
CA ASN A 305 10.64 -38.36 -6.85
C ASN A 305 9.47 -37.77 -6.07
N SER A 306 9.74 -36.87 -5.12
CA SER A 306 8.72 -36.15 -4.35
C SER A 306 7.86 -35.26 -5.24
N TRP A 307 8.48 -34.58 -6.20
CA TRP A 307 7.77 -33.78 -7.21
C TRP A 307 6.82 -34.64 -8.06
N LEU A 308 7.33 -35.74 -8.65
CA LEU A 308 6.52 -36.65 -9.48
C LEU A 308 5.40 -37.33 -8.67
N ALA A 309 5.67 -37.72 -7.43
CA ALA A 309 4.67 -38.30 -6.55
C ALA A 309 3.54 -37.29 -6.25
N ALA A 310 3.88 -36.02 -6.03
CA ALA A 310 2.89 -34.97 -5.78
C ALA A 310 2.04 -34.66 -7.02
N ILE A 311 2.65 -34.60 -8.22
CA ILE A 311 1.91 -34.46 -9.50
C ILE A 311 0.84 -35.55 -9.61
N LYS A 312 1.23 -36.80 -9.39
CA LYS A 312 0.33 -37.95 -9.48
C LYS A 312 -0.75 -37.91 -8.40
N GLN A 313 -0.38 -37.61 -7.15
CA GLN A 313 -1.31 -37.58 -6.02
C GLN A 313 -2.39 -36.50 -6.18
N ASP A 314 -2.02 -35.36 -6.76
CA ASP A 314 -2.92 -34.21 -6.92
C ASP A 314 -3.67 -34.22 -8.25
N ASN A 315 -3.44 -35.22 -9.11
CA ASN A 315 -4.02 -35.31 -10.44
C ASN A 315 -3.71 -34.07 -11.30
N ILE A 316 -2.47 -33.57 -11.20
CA ILE A 316 -1.98 -32.47 -12.03
C ILE A 316 -1.73 -33.00 -13.45
N THR A 317 -2.38 -32.38 -14.44
CA THR A 317 -2.32 -32.82 -15.85
C THR A 317 -1.75 -31.78 -16.82
N TRP A 318 -1.52 -30.55 -16.37
CA TRP A 318 -0.87 -29.52 -17.18
C TRP A 318 0.67 -29.69 -17.17
N PRO A 319 1.38 -29.10 -18.15
CA PRO A 319 2.84 -29.19 -18.21
C PRO A 319 3.53 -28.69 -16.93
N GLN A 320 4.55 -29.44 -16.52
CA GLN A 320 5.33 -29.20 -15.31
C GLN A 320 6.79 -29.07 -15.66
N VAL A 321 7.52 -28.19 -14.97
CA VAL A 321 8.96 -28.01 -15.10
C VAL A 321 9.64 -27.79 -13.75
N SER A 322 10.93 -28.14 -13.66
CA SER A 322 11.77 -27.83 -12.50
C SER A 322 13.26 -27.92 -12.86
N ASP A 323 14.08 -27.08 -12.23
CA ASP A 323 15.54 -27.25 -12.18
C ASP A 323 16.02 -27.98 -10.91
N LEU A 324 15.08 -28.41 -10.06
CA LEU A 324 15.32 -28.98 -8.73
C LEU A 324 16.17 -28.09 -7.80
N GLY A 325 16.27 -26.80 -8.10
CA GLY A 325 17.05 -25.83 -7.33
C GLY A 325 16.34 -25.30 -6.08
N ALA A 326 15.06 -25.62 -5.91
CA ALA A 326 14.17 -25.00 -4.91
C ALA A 326 14.30 -23.47 -4.87
N TRP A 327 14.55 -22.88 -3.70
CA TRP A 327 14.75 -21.43 -3.56
C TRP A 327 16.00 -20.87 -4.26
N LYS A 328 16.89 -21.73 -4.75
CA LYS A 328 18.05 -21.34 -5.59
C LYS A 328 17.75 -21.48 -7.08
N SER A 329 16.53 -21.85 -7.45
CA SER A 329 16.10 -21.99 -8.85
C SER A 329 16.33 -20.69 -9.62
N GLU A 330 16.66 -20.84 -10.91
CA GLU A 330 16.72 -19.70 -11.81
C GLU A 330 15.36 -19.00 -11.92
N ALA A 331 14.26 -19.76 -11.93
CA ALA A 331 12.92 -19.19 -12.01
C ALA A 331 12.59 -18.31 -10.79
N VAL A 332 13.05 -18.69 -9.59
CA VAL A 332 12.93 -17.87 -8.37
C VAL A 332 13.65 -16.53 -8.53
N ARG A 333 14.88 -16.56 -9.07
CA ARG A 333 15.69 -15.36 -9.29
C ARG A 333 15.09 -14.45 -10.35
N ILE A 334 14.70 -15.00 -11.50
CA ILE A 334 14.15 -14.23 -12.64
C ILE A 334 12.83 -13.57 -12.25
N TYR A 335 11.95 -14.30 -11.56
CA TYR A 335 10.62 -13.81 -11.23
C TYR A 335 10.51 -13.19 -9.83
N GLY A 336 11.62 -13.13 -9.07
CA GLY A 336 11.64 -12.53 -7.74
C GLY A 336 10.72 -13.23 -6.73
N ILE A 337 10.59 -14.56 -6.80
CA ILE A 337 9.65 -15.34 -6.00
C ILE A 337 10.16 -15.46 -4.56
N SER A 338 9.45 -14.85 -3.60
CA SER A 338 9.81 -14.91 -2.17
C SER A 338 8.91 -15.84 -1.35
N SER A 339 7.82 -16.33 -1.93
CA SER A 339 6.84 -17.20 -1.28
C SER A 339 6.07 -18.01 -2.30
N ILE A 340 5.66 -19.22 -1.91
CA ILE A 340 4.71 -20.05 -2.67
C ILE A 340 3.53 -20.43 -1.74
N PRO A 341 2.31 -20.61 -2.26
CA PRO A 341 1.92 -20.60 -3.69
C PRO A 341 1.96 -19.20 -4.31
N TYR A 342 2.40 -19.08 -5.57
CA TYR A 342 2.35 -17.81 -6.31
C TYR A 342 2.01 -18.04 -7.78
N THR A 343 1.12 -17.22 -8.37
CA THR A 343 0.85 -17.26 -9.81
C THR A 343 1.12 -15.96 -10.51
N ILE A 344 1.35 -16.09 -11.81
CA ILE A 344 1.36 -14.97 -12.75
C ILE A 344 0.50 -15.38 -13.94
N LEU A 345 -0.51 -14.57 -14.25
CA LEU A 345 -1.37 -14.78 -15.40
C LEU A 345 -0.85 -13.93 -16.56
N LEU A 346 -0.77 -14.54 -17.74
CA LEU A 346 -0.28 -13.95 -18.97
C LEU A 346 -1.38 -13.89 -20.02
N ASP A 347 -1.37 -12.83 -20.83
CA ASP A 347 -2.18 -12.77 -22.05
C ASP A 347 -1.57 -13.60 -23.20
N LYS A 348 -2.24 -13.60 -24.35
CA LYS A 348 -1.84 -14.35 -25.55
C LYS A 348 -0.47 -13.92 -26.12
N ASP A 349 -0.04 -12.69 -25.86
CA ASP A 349 1.27 -12.16 -26.25
C ASP A 349 2.36 -12.48 -25.21
N GLY A 350 1.97 -13.06 -24.07
CA GLY A 350 2.85 -13.37 -22.95
C GLY A 350 3.13 -12.18 -22.04
N LYS A 351 2.29 -11.15 -22.04
CA LYS A 351 2.38 -10.04 -21.09
C LYS A 351 1.70 -10.40 -19.79
N ILE A 352 2.29 -9.97 -18.68
CA ILE A 352 1.76 -10.18 -17.34
C ILE A 352 0.49 -9.36 -17.17
N ILE A 353 -0.64 -9.99 -16.91
CA ILE A 353 -1.93 -9.30 -16.72
C ILE A 353 -2.41 -9.34 -15.27
N ASN A 354 -2.04 -10.38 -14.51
CA ASN A 354 -2.32 -10.46 -13.08
C ASN A 354 -1.23 -11.25 -12.34
N LYS A 355 -1.15 -11.06 -11.02
CA LYS A 355 -0.26 -11.81 -10.14
C LYS A 355 -0.98 -12.22 -8.86
N GLY A 356 -0.60 -13.36 -8.29
CA GLY A 356 -1.08 -13.81 -6.98
C GLY A 356 -2.55 -14.20 -6.92
N LEU A 357 -3.22 -14.40 -8.06
CA LEU A 357 -4.64 -14.81 -8.08
C LEU A 357 -4.78 -16.26 -7.60
N ARG A 358 -5.82 -16.53 -6.82
CA ARG A 358 -6.15 -17.84 -6.23
C ARG A 358 -7.66 -18.00 -6.12
N GLY A 359 -8.12 -19.25 -5.97
CA GLY A 359 -9.51 -19.58 -5.71
C GLY A 359 -10.47 -18.98 -6.74
N ARG A 360 -11.56 -18.41 -6.25
CA ARG A 360 -12.59 -17.77 -7.09
C ARG A 360 -12.04 -16.59 -7.89
N ASN A 361 -11.06 -15.85 -7.38
CA ASN A 361 -10.50 -14.69 -8.09
C ASN A 361 -9.76 -15.12 -9.35
N LEU A 362 -9.02 -16.22 -9.27
CA LEU A 362 -8.39 -16.82 -10.44
C LEU A 362 -9.44 -17.32 -11.43
N GLU A 363 -10.46 -18.03 -10.95
CA GLU A 363 -11.53 -18.57 -11.80
C GLU A 363 -12.29 -17.46 -12.53
N SER A 364 -12.76 -16.44 -11.81
CA SER A 364 -13.47 -15.31 -12.40
C SER A 364 -12.62 -14.56 -13.42
N ARG A 365 -11.32 -14.37 -13.15
CA ARG A 365 -10.45 -13.67 -14.10
C ARG A 365 -10.22 -14.47 -15.38
N VAL A 366 -10.01 -15.79 -15.27
CA VAL A 366 -9.88 -16.66 -16.45
C VAL A 366 -11.20 -16.70 -17.23
N GLU A 367 -12.33 -16.76 -16.54
CA GLU A 367 -13.67 -16.71 -17.15
C GLU A 367 -13.90 -15.41 -17.91
N GLU A 368 -13.56 -14.26 -17.32
CA GLU A 368 -13.66 -12.95 -17.96
C GLU A 368 -12.82 -12.89 -19.25
N LEU A 369 -11.55 -13.30 -19.17
CA LEU A 369 -10.61 -13.22 -20.30
C LEU A 369 -10.99 -14.14 -21.47
N LEU A 370 -11.61 -15.29 -21.17
CA LEU A 370 -12.00 -16.27 -22.19
C LEU A 370 -13.46 -16.11 -22.63
N GLY A 371 -14.31 -15.47 -21.83
CA GLY A 371 -15.68 -15.13 -22.16
C GLY A 371 -15.80 -13.90 -23.08
N GLN A 372 -14.79 -13.03 -23.10
CA GLN A 372 -14.72 -11.89 -24.02
C GLN A 372 -14.29 -12.28 -25.45
N ALA A 373 -14.02 -13.57 -25.72
CA ALA A 373 -13.82 -14.09 -27.07
C ALA A 373 -15.17 -14.57 -27.64
N SER A 374 -16.00 -13.63 -28.10
CA SER A 374 -17.20 -13.89 -28.91
C SER A 374 -17.26 -12.89 -30.06
#